data_AF-A0A965Y583-F1
#
_entry.id   AF-A0A965Y583-F1
#
_cell.length_a   1.000
_cell.length_b   1.000
_cell.length_c   1.000
_cell.angle_alpha   90.00
_cell.angle_beta   90.00
_cell.angle_gamma   90.00
#
_symmetry.space_group_name_H-M   'P 1'
#
loop_
_entity.id
_entity.type
_entity.pdbx_description
1 polymer ?
#
loop_
_entity_poly.entity_id
_entity_poly.type
_entity_poly.pdbx_seq_one_letter_code
_entity_poly.pdbx_strand_id
1 'polypeptide(L)'
;MNYGPFSSYEEYLKELERFHGKKAPGGVLALHMVNVARELLPEGILMDVICETRKCLADAIQLLTPCTVGNHWLKIVDTGRFAAVFYDKETGEGVRVSLNMERMKLYP
;
A
#
# COMPACT_ATOMS: atom_id res chain seq x y z
N MET A 1 -13.24 7.06 1.43
CA MET A 1 -12.11 6.22 0.98
C MET A 1 -11.38 6.95 -0.13
N ASN A 2 -10.05 7.02 -0.07
CA ASN A 2 -9.19 7.72 -1.01
C ASN A 2 -8.58 6.71 -2.00
N TYR A 3 -8.76 6.95 -3.31
CA TYR A 3 -8.27 6.08 -4.39
C TYR A 3 -6.96 6.59 -5.02
N GLY A 4 -6.19 7.40 -4.30
CA GLY A 4 -4.99 8.04 -4.82
C GLY A 4 -5.34 8.99 -5.98
N PRO A 5 -4.70 8.85 -7.16
CA PRO A 5 -4.97 9.70 -8.31
C PRO A 5 -6.25 9.35 -9.09
N PHE A 6 -6.98 8.29 -8.70
CA PHE A 6 -8.16 7.81 -9.43
C PHE A 6 -9.46 8.43 -8.90
N SER A 7 -10.42 8.68 -9.80
CA SER A 7 -11.71 9.29 -9.46
C SER A 7 -12.69 8.34 -8.78
N SER A 8 -12.48 7.03 -8.92
CA SER A 8 -13.40 5.99 -8.43
C SER A 8 -12.68 4.67 -8.12
N TYR A 9 -13.36 3.78 -7.41
CA TYR A 9 -12.87 2.42 -7.15
C TYR A 9 -12.76 1.62 -8.45
N GLU A 10 -13.72 1.76 -9.36
CA GLU A 10 -13.71 1.08 -10.66
C GLU A 10 -12.52 1.52 -11.52
N GLU A 11 -12.16 2.80 -11.48
CA GLU A 11 -10.98 3.32 -12.16
C GLU A 11 -9.69 2.79 -11.54
N TYR A 12 -9.59 2.77 -10.21
CA TYR A 12 -8.48 2.12 -9.52
C TYR A 12 -8.33 0.65 -9.92
N LEU A 13 -9.43 -0.12 -9.98
CA LEU A 13 -9.38 -1.53 -10.36
C LEU A 13 -8.95 -1.74 -11.81
N LYS A 14 -9.37 -0.86 -12.73
CA LYS A 14 -8.89 -0.89 -14.13
C LYS A 14 -7.41 -0.61 -14.19
N GLU A 15 -6.92 0.35 -13.43
CA GLU A 15 -5.50 0.69 -13.42
C GLU A 15 -4.66 -0.40 -12.74
N LEU A 16 -5.17 -0.99 -11.65
CA LEU A 16 -4.56 -2.15 -11.02
C LEU A 16 -4.43 -3.30 -12.03
N GLU A 17 -5.48 -3.61 -12.79
CA GLU A 17 -5.40 -4.60 -13.85
C GLU A 17 -4.38 -4.26 -14.93
N ARG A 18 -4.33 -2.99 -15.36
CA ARG A 18 -3.38 -2.53 -16.39
C ARG A 18 -1.92 -2.62 -15.93
N PHE A 19 -1.62 -2.21 -14.70
CA PHE A 19 -0.27 -2.13 -14.16
C PHE A 19 0.23 -3.46 -13.58
N HIS A 20 -0.62 -4.16 -12.81
CA HIS A 20 -0.30 -5.43 -12.16
C HIS A 20 -0.61 -6.66 -13.03
N GLY A 21 -1.41 -6.49 -14.08
CA GLY A 21 -1.84 -7.57 -15.00
C GLY A 21 -3.14 -8.29 -14.62
N LYS A 22 -3.73 -7.97 -13.46
CA LYS A 22 -5.04 -8.48 -12.99
C LYS A 22 -5.57 -7.68 -11.81
N LYS A 23 -6.88 -7.77 -11.55
CA LYS A 23 -7.53 -7.27 -10.32
C LYS A 23 -7.24 -8.18 -9.12
N ALA A 24 -5.98 -8.25 -8.70
CA ALA A 24 -5.56 -9.15 -7.63
C ALA A 24 -6.19 -8.76 -6.28
N PRO A 25 -6.67 -9.74 -5.46
CA PRO A 25 -7.19 -9.46 -4.11
C PRO A 25 -6.18 -8.71 -3.23
N GLY A 26 -4.89 -9.01 -3.38
CA GLY A 26 -3.83 -8.29 -2.68
C GLY A 26 -3.79 -6.79 -3.01
N GLY A 27 -4.05 -6.40 -4.26
CA GLY A 27 -4.15 -4.98 -4.62
C GLY A 27 -5.36 -4.31 -3.98
N VAL A 28 -6.51 -4.99 -3.97
CA VAL A 28 -7.71 -4.51 -3.27
C VAL A 28 -7.45 -4.30 -1.77
N LEU A 29 -6.83 -5.28 -1.10
CA LEU A 29 -6.45 -5.17 0.31
C LEU A 29 -5.46 -4.02 0.53
N ALA A 30 -4.49 -3.85 -0.37
CA ALA A 30 -3.51 -2.77 -0.30
C ALA A 30 -4.16 -1.38 -0.35
N LEU A 31 -5.23 -1.20 -1.14
CA LEU A 31 -5.99 0.05 -1.12
C LEU A 31 -6.49 0.39 0.28
N HIS A 32 -7.06 -0.57 1.02
CA HIS A 32 -7.47 -0.36 2.40
C HIS A 32 -6.28 -0.08 3.32
N MET A 33 -5.18 -0.82 3.17
CA MET A 33 -3.98 -0.62 3.99
C MET A 33 -3.37 0.77 3.84
N VAL A 34 -3.28 1.29 2.61
CA VAL A 34 -2.79 2.65 2.32
C VAL A 34 -3.72 3.70 2.89
N ASN A 35 -5.04 3.49 2.84
CA ASN A 35 -6.01 4.40 3.44
C ASN A 35 -5.86 4.48 4.97
N VAL A 36 -5.76 3.33 5.64
CA VAL A 36 -5.51 3.29 7.10
C VAL A 36 -4.21 3.99 7.46
N ALA A 37 -3.14 3.78 6.67
CA ALA A 37 -1.88 4.46 6.91
C ALA A 37 -2.02 6.00 6.81
N ARG A 38 -2.73 6.49 5.79
CA ARG A 38 -3.00 7.92 5.61
C ARG A 38 -3.83 8.53 6.73
N GLU A 39 -4.80 7.80 7.25
CA GLU A 39 -5.64 8.26 8.37
C GLU A 39 -4.85 8.38 9.68
N LEU A 40 -3.78 7.58 9.85
CA LEU A 40 -2.97 7.55 11.06
C LEU A 40 -1.72 8.44 10.98
N LEU A 41 -1.32 8.87 9.79
CA LEU A 41 -0.14 9.73 9.57
C LEU A 41 -0.54 11.21 9.54
N PRO A 42 0.34 12.13 9.96
CA PRO A 42 0.09 13.56 9.81
C PRO A 42 -0.07 13.95 8.33
N GLU A 43 -0.90 14.95 8.06
CA GLU A 43 -1.01 15.50 6.70
C GLU A 43 0.26 16.26 6.30
N GLY A 44 0.59 16.22 5.01
CA GLY A 44 1.68 17.02 4.43
C GLY A 44 3.09 16.46 4.62
N ILE A 45 3.25 15.30 5.27
CA ILE A 45 4.58 14.67 5.44
C ILE A 45 5.17 14.20 4.10
N LEU A 46 6.51 14.18 4.03
CA LEU A 46 7.22 13.51 2.94
C LEU A 46 7.34 12.03 3.27
N MET A 47 6.54 11.19 2.59
CA MET A 47 6.41 9.77 2.93
C MET A 47 7.38 8.88 2.14
N ASP A 48 8.04 7.96 2.84
CA ASP A 48 8.68 6.76 2.28
C ASP A 48 7.93 5.50 2.78
N VAL A 49 8.09 4.38 2.06
CA VAL A 49 7.41 3.11 2.36
C VAL A 49 8.38 1.92 2.31
N ILE A 50 8.28 1.04 3.30
CA ILE A 50 8.89 -0.29 3.27
C ILE A 50 7.79 -1.34 3.10
N CYS A 51 7.81 -2.07 2.01
CA CYS A 51 6.90 -3.17 1.74
C CYS A 51 7.55 -4.51 2.13
N GLU A 52 6.86 -5.31 2.94
CA GLU A 52 7.40 -6.55 3.49
C GLU A 52 7.15 -7.79 2.63
N THR A 53 6.59 -7.60 1.43
CA THR A 53 6.37 -8.66 0.45
C THR A 53 6.52 -8.18 -0.98
N ARG A 54 6.94 -9.09 -1.86
CA ARG A 54 6.89 -8.89 -3.33
C ARG A 54 5.50 -9.15 -3.91
N LYS A 55 4.53 -9.64 -3.12
CA LYS A 55 3.22 -10.09 -3.61
C LYS A 55 2.20 -8.94 -3.67
N CYS A 56 1.98 -8.39 -4.85
CA CYS A 56 0.90 -7.43 -5.20
C CYS A 56 0.93 -6.06 -4.48
N LEU A 57 1.29 -6.03 -3.20
CA LEU A 57 1.23 -4.87 -2.32
C LEU A 57 2.09 -3.70 -2.82
N ALA A 58 3.31 -4.00 -3.26
CA ALA A 58 4.23 -3.00 -3.81
C ALA A 58 3.60 -2.25 -5.00
N ASP A 59 2.96 -2.96 -5.95
CA ASP A 59 2.35 -2.33 -7.12
C ASP A 59 1.20 -1.39 -6.74
N ALA A 60 0.34 -1.82 -5.81
CA ALA A 60 -0.73 -0.97 -5.32
C ALA A 60 -0.20 0.28 -4.58
N ILE A 61 0.89 0.16 -3.81
CA ILE A 61 1.55 1.32 -3.19
C ILE A 61 2.06 2.29 -4.26
N GLN A 62 2.67 1.80 -5.34
CA GLN A 62 3.13 2.64 -6.45
C GLN A 62 2.00 3.35 -7.20
N LEU A 63 0.83 2.71 -7.31
CA LEU A 63 -0.35 3.34 -7.93
C LEU A 63 -1.01 4.38 -7.03
N LEU A 64 -1.04 4.13 -5.72
CA LEU A 64 -1.80 4.95 -4.77
C LEU A 64 -0.97 6.07 -4.17
N THR A 65 0.36 6.00 -4.22
CA THR A 65 1.27 6.94 -3.58
C THR A 65 2.36 7.39 -4.55
N PRO A 66 3.03 8.53 -4.31
CA PRO A 66 4.22 8.90 -5.06
C PRO A 66 5.41 7.96 -4.85
N CYS A 67 5.34 7.02 -3.89
CA CYS A 67 6.46 6.18 -3.51
C CYS A 67 6.64 5.05 -4.53
N THR A 68 7.73 5.08 -5.29
CA THR A 68 8.04 4.07 -6.30
C THR A 68 9.38 3.40 -6.02
N VAL A 69 9.59 2.20 -6.58
CA VAL A 69 10.91 1.56 -6.51
C VAL A 69 11.93 2.42 -7.25
N GLY A 70 11.53 3.02 -8.38
CA GLY A 70 12.40 3.84 -9.23
C GLY A 70 12.88 5.14 -8.60
N ASN A 71 12.07 5.80 -7.76
CA ASN A 71 12.50 6.99 -7.02
C ASN A 71 13.10 6.68 -5.63
N HIS A 72 13.26 5.40 -5.30
CA HIS A 72 13.79 4.90 -4.03
C HIS A 72 12.95 5.22 -2.77
N TRP A 73 11.73 5.71 -2.93
CA TRP A 73 10.83 5.98 -1.80
C TRP A 73 10.02 4.75 -1.41
N LEU A 74 9.94 3.74 -2.27
CA LEU A 74 9.44 2.41 -1.93
C LEU A 74 10.60 1.41 -1.91
N LYS A 75 10.81 0.78 -0.75
CA LYS A 75 11.79 -0.31 -0.57
C LYS A 75 11.05 -1.62 -0.33
N ILE A 76 11.49 -2.70 -0.95
CA ILE A 76 10.93 -4.03 -0.72
C ILE A 76 11.92 -4.82 0.14
N VAL A 77 11.53 -5.11 1.37
CA VAL A 77 12.26 -5.97 2.30
C VAL A 77 11.43 -7.22 2.51
N ASP A 78 11.61 -8.20 1.63
CA ASP A 78 10.71 -9.36 1.55
C ASP A 78 10.89 -10.30 2.75
N THR A 79 9.98 -10.19 3.72
CA THR A 79 9.87 -11.10 4.88
C THR A 79 8.73 -12.12 4.68
N GLY A 80 8.01 -12.04 3.56
CA GLY A 80 6.81 -12.83 3.29
C GLY A 80 5.56 -12.34 4.00
N ARG A 81 5.63 -11.32 4.85
CA ARG A 81 4.47 -10.75 5.55
C ARG A 81 3.70 -9.80 4.64
N PHE A 82 2.38 -9.94 4.58
CA PHE A 82 1.53 -8.97 3.89
C PHE A 82 1.38 -7.71 4.74
N ALA A 83 2.41 -6.89 4.72
CA ALA A 83 2.56 -5.70 5.56
C ALA A 83 3.36 -4.60 4.84
N ALA A 84 3.13 -3.37 5.24
CA ALA A 84 3.93 -2.23 4.83
C ALA A 84 4.08 -1.23 5.98
N VAL A 85 5.25 -0.59 6.05
CA VAL A 85 5.56 0.52 6.94
C VAL A 85 5.53 1.80 6.13
N PHE A 86 4.72 2.78 6.56
CA PHE A 86 4.62 4.11 5.97
C PHE A 86 5.15 5.09 7.00
N TYR A 87 6.13 5.92 6.63
CA TYR A 87 6.83 6.77 7.59
C TYR A 87 7.23 8.10 6.97
N ASP A 88 7.33 9.12 7.83
CA ASP A 88 7.89 10.41 7.48
C ASP A 88 9.40 10.27 7.26
N LYS A 89 9.88 10.69 6.09
CA LYS A 89 11.26 10.60 5.67
C LYS A 89 12.21 11.43 6.53
N GLU A 90 11.73 12.54 7.10
CA GLU A 90 12.54 13.45 7.90
C GLU A 90 12.70 12.94 9.34
N THR A 91 11.61 12.47 9.95
CA THR A 91 11.62 12.06 11.37
C THR A 91 11.85 10.56 11.58
N GLY A 92 11.51 9.74 10.58
CA GLY A 92 11.49 8.28 10.69
C GLY A 92 10.28 7.74 11.43
N GLU A 93 9.39 8.60 11.94
CA GLU A 93 8.16 8.19 12.63
C GLU A 93 7.11 7.70 11.63
N GLY A 94 6.40 6.64 11.97
CA GLY A 94 5.46 6.05 11.03
C GLY A 94 4.58 4.96 11.62
N VAL A 95 3.81 4.35 10.72
CA VAL A 95 2.84 3.31 11.03
C VAL A 95 3.12 2.06 10.22
N ARG A 96 3.02 0.91 10.88
CA ARG A 96 3.11 -0.40 10.23
C ARG A 96 1.72 -1.02 10.12
N VAL A 97 1.27 -1.27 8.90
CA VAL A 97 -0.04 -1.88 8.62
C VAL A 97 0.17 -3.31 8.15
N SER A 98 -0.55 -4.26 8.74
CA SER A 98 -0.52 -5.68 8.37
C SER A 98 -1.89 -6.33 8.49
N LEU A 99 -2.11 -7.41 7.74
CA LEU A 99 -3.34 -8.21 7.89
C LEU A 99 -3.41 -8.86 9.28
N ASN A 100 -4.61 -8.84 9.86
CA ASN A 100 -4.91 -9.59 11.08
C ASN A 100 -5.30 -11.02 10.71
N MET A 101 -4.37 -11.97 10.90
CA MET A 101 -4.58 -13.36 10.52
C MET A 101 -5.72 -14.05 11.27
N GLU A 102 -6.00 -13.67 12.51
CA GLU A 102 -7.14 -14.23 13.26
C GLU A 102 -8.48 -13.80 12.64
N ARG A 103 -8.59 -12.54 12.23
CA ARG A 103 -9.78 -12.06 11.52
C ARG A 103 -9.92 -12.67 10.14
N MET A 104 -8.81 -12.94 9.45
CA MET A 104 -8.84 -13.59 8.13
C MET A 104 -9.41 -15.00 8.18
N LYS A 105 -9.31 -15.72 9.31
CA LYS A 105 -9.92 -17.06 9.46
C LYS A 105 -11.45 -17.04 9.32
N LEU A 106 -12.09 -15.88 9.53
CA LEU A 106 -13.54 -15.70 9.33
C LEU A 106 -13.91 -15.60 7.85
N TYR A 107 -12.94 -15.38 6.97
CA TYR A 107 -13.09 -15.20 5.52
C TYR A 107 -11.98 -15.96 4.76
N PRO A 108 -12.00 -17.31 4.78
CA PRO A 108 -10.94 -18.15 4.22
C PRO A 108 -10.82 -18.10 2.69
#